data_AF-A0A5J4Y893-F1
#
_entry.id   AF-A0A5J4Y893-F1
#
_cell.length_a   1.000
_cell.length_b   1.000
_cell.length_c   1.000
_cell.angle_alpha   90.00
_cell.angle_beta   90.00
_cell.angle_gamma   90.00
#
_symmetry.space_group_name_H-M   'P 1'
#
loop_
_entity.id
_entity.type
_entity.pdbx_description
1 polymer ?
#
loop_
_entity_poly.entity_id
_entity_poly.type
_entity_poly.pdbx_seq_one_letter_code
_entity_poly.pdbx_strand_id
1 'polypeptide(L)'
;MAKWEDKDPKWIVQDRQDGSNVNGWHWEEKNQLGWSKQKLEELLVGLLVDMSAVQGNAKVTALKDLKGEALLTTRKGRKRFAMYDLTVTLTWQGSWVEDDKKQVTGEIIIGEFASANDPDEYEWSVTAEGTGTAQDKLKDHVNTLREPVFDKLQRYVTALNSLI
;
A
#
# COMPACT_ATOMS: atom_id res chain seq x y z
N MET A 1 -22.45 25.04 50.07
CA MET A 1 -22.56 25.02 48.60
C MET A 1 -21.37 25.79 48.04
N ALA A 2 -20.55 25.19 47.18
CA ALA A 2 -19.38 25.86 46.62
C ALA A 2 -19.80 26.97 45.64
N LYS A 3 -19.21 28.15 45.78
CA LYS A 3 -19.50 29.31 44.92
C LYS A 3 -18.84 29.09 43.55
N TRP A 4 -19.57 29.39 42.47
CA TRP A 4 -19.11 29.22 41.08
C TRP A 4 -17.80 29.97 40.76
N GLU A 5 -17.48 30.98 41.57
CA GLU A 5 -16.37 31.92 41.38
C GLU A 5 -15.06 31.43 42.02
N ASP A 6 -15.11 30.39 42.85
CA ASP A 6 -13.93 29.73 43.47
C ASP A 6 -13.44 28.52 42.66
N LYS A 7 -13.48 28.60 41.32
CA LYS A 7 -12.87 27.56 40.48
C LYS A 7 -11.35 27.67 40.54
N ASP A 8 -10.72 26.72 41.23
CA ASP A 8 -9.25 26.59 41.30
C ASP A 8 -8.66 26.63 39.88
N PRO A 9 -7.74 27.56 39.58
CA PRO A 9 -7.20 27.78 38.24
C PRO A 9 -6.49 26.55 37.65
N LYS A 10 -6.14 25.54 38.47
CA LYS A 10 -5.64 24.25 38.00
C LYS A 10 -6.66 23.46 37.16
N TRP A 11 -7.95 23.78 37.27
CA TRP A 11 -9.06 23.08 36.61
C TRP A 11 -9.70 23.90 35.48
N ILE A 12 -9.16 25.07 35.16
CA ILE A 12 -9.64 25.91 34.06
C ILE A 12 -8.92 25.49 32.78
N VAL A 13 -9.60 24.72 31.93
CA VAL A 13 -9.14 24.45 30.56
C VAL A 13 -9.32 25.74 29.76
N GLN A 14 -8.23 26.48 29.55
CA GLN A 14 -8.23 27.63 28.65
C GLN A 14 -8.36 27.14 27.22
N ASP A 15 -9.42 27.56 26.53
CA ASP A 15 -9.57 27.38 25.09
C ASP A 15 -8.43 28.15 24.40
N ARG A 16 -7.56 27.43 23.70
CA ARG A 16 -6.40 28.03 23.04
C ARG A 16 -6.75 28.34 21.60
N GLN A 17 -6.44 29.57 21.21
CA GLN A 17 -6.64 30.09 19.86
C GLN A 17 -5.82 29.34 18.79
N ASP A 18 -4.82 28.54 19.19
CA ASP A 18 -3.92 27.79 18.31
C ASP A 18 -4.45 26.42 17.86
N GLY A 19 -5.58 25.95 18.41
CA GLY A 19 -6.22 24.67 18.07
C GLY A 19 -5.30 23.44 18.16
N SER A 20 -4.16 23.57 18.82
CA SER A 20 -3.07 22.59 18.71
C SER A 20 -3.31 21.40 19.65
N ASN A 21 -3.14 20.17 19.14
CA ASN A 21 -3.34 18.94 19.91
C ASN A 21 -2.19 18.69 20.89
N VAL A 22 -2.12 19.52 21.93
CA VAL A 22 -1.02 19.49 22.87
C VAL A 22 -1.18 18.28 23.77
N ASN A 23 -0.10 17.49 23.87
CA ASN A 23 -0.03 16.22 24.59
C ASN A 23 -0.84 15.05 23.97
N GLY A 24 -1.42 15.19 22.76
CA GLY A 24 -2.10 14.11 22.05
C GLY A 24 -3.40 13.65 22.72
N TRP A 25 -4.17 14.59 23.27
CA TRP A 25 -5.44 14.31 23.98
C TRP A 25 -6.65 14.33 23.05
N HIS A 26 -6.53 14.97 21.89
CA HIS A 26 -7.52 14.89 20.83
C HIS A 26 -7.14 13.78 19.86
N TRP A 27 -8.13 13.01 19.44
CA TRP A 27 -7.98 12.07 18.34
C TRP A 27 -7.64 12.84 17.07
N GLU A 28 -6.59 12.41 16.38
CA GLU A 28 -6.17 12.99 15.10
C GLU A 28 -5.93 11.86 14.11
N GLU A 29 -6.51 11.99 12.92
CA GLU A 29 -6.32 11.08 11.80
C GLU A 29 -5.66 11.83 10.66
N LYS A 30 -4.53 11.32 10.21
CA LYS A 30 -3.81 11.86 9.06
C LYS A 30 -3.89 10.89 7.90
N ASN A 31 -4.51 11.32 6.81
CA ASN A 31 -4.54 10.57 5.57
C ASN A 31 -3.13 10.47 4.96
N GLN A 32 -2.72 9.24 4.65
CA GLN A 32 -1.44 8.90 4.02
C GLN A 32 -1.60 8.22 2.67
N LEU A 33 -2.81 8.14 2.09
CA LEU A 33 -3.04 7.49 0.80
C LEU A 33 -2.14 8.05 -0.32
N GLY A 34 -1.94 9.38 -0.33
CA GLY A 34 -1.03 10.03 -1.29
C GLY A 34 0.44 9.61 -1.11
N TRP A 35 0.90 9.50 0.13
CA TRP A 35 2.24 8.98 0.44
C TRP A 35 2.35 7.50 0.09
N SER A 36 1.32 6.71 0.40
CA SER A 36 1.28 5.28 0.12
C SER A 36 1.35 4.99 -1.37
N LYS A 37 0.64 5.77 -2.19
CA LYS A 37 0.72 5.66 -3.66
C LYS A 37 2.15 5.84 -4.16
N GLN A 38 2.82 6.91 -3.73
CA GLN A 38 4.20 7.19 -4.13
C GLN A 38 5.17 6.10 -3.66
N LYS A 39 5.02 5.64 -2.41
CA LYS A 39 5.90 4.62 -1.84
C LYS A 39 5.73 3.26 -2.51
N LEU A 40 4.49 2.86 -2.80
CA LEU A 40 4.21 1.61 -3.51
C LEU A 40 4.71 1.67 -4.95
N GLU A 41 4.56 2.82 -5.63
CA GLU A 41 5.10 3.03 -6.96
C GLU A 41 6.64 2.87 -6.98
N GLU A 42 7.35 3.48 -6.03
CA GLU A 42 8.81 3.35 -5.88
C GLU A 42 9.26 1.89 -5.65
N LEU A 43 8.48 1.11 -4.87
CA LEU A 43 8.86 -0.24 -4.47
C LEU A 43 8.53 -1.31 -5.51
N LEU A 44 7.45 -1.13 -6.26
CA LEU A 44 6.86 -2.17 -7.12
C LEU A 44 7.12 -1.94 -8.62
N VAL A 45 7.22 -0.69 -9.06
CA VAL A 45 7.48 -0.40 -10.48
C VAL A 45 8.91 -0.76 -10.85
N GLY A 46 9.08 -1.43 -11.99
CA GLY A 46 10.38 -1.88 -12.47
C GLY A 46 10.81 -3.25 -11.95
N LEU A 47 10.00 -3.92 -11.12
CA LEU A 47 10.24 -5.32 -10.78
C LEU A 47 10.27 -6.18 -12.05
N LEU A 48 11.36 -6.93 -12.20
CA LEU A 48 11.59 -7.85 -13.31
C LEU A 48 11.15 -9.26 -12.89
N VAL A 49 10.49 -9.96 -13.80
CA VAL A 49 10.16 -11.37 -13.62
C VAL A 49 11.41 -12.21 -13.85
N ASP A 50 11.67 -13.16 -12.94
CA ASP A 50 12.78 -14.09 -13.07
C ASP A 50 12.46 -15.12 -14.18
N MET A 51 13.06 -14.91 -15.35
CA MET A 51 12.95 -15.77 -16.52
C MET A 51 14.30 -15.90 -17.20
N SER A 52 14.55 -17.06 -17.79
CA SER A 52 15.74 -17.22 -18.65
C SER A 52 15.64 -16.28 -19.85
N ALA A 53 16.74 -15.59 -20.18
CA ALA A 53 16.81 -14.67 -21.32
C ALA A 53 16.45 -15.32 -22.67
N VAL A 54 16.45 -16.65 -22.74
CA VAL A 54 16.08 -17.44 -23.92
C VAL A 54 14.55 -17.59 -24.07
N GLN A 55 13.78 -17.42 -22.99
CA GLN A 55 12.33 -17.60 -22.95
C GLN A 55 11.56 -16.31 -23.24
N GLY A 56 11.98 -15.20 -22.63
CA GLY A 56 11.27 -13.92 -22.75
C GLY A 56 11.71 -12.89 -21.72
N ASN A 57 10.95 -11.80 -21.63
CA ASN A 57 11.08 -10.80 -20.56
C ASN A 57 9.69 -10.39 -20.08
N ALA A 58 9.59 -10.01 -18.81
CA ALA A 58 8.40 -9.39 -18.25
C ALA A 58 8.79 -8.47 -17.10
N LYS A 59 8.06 -7.38 -16.95
CA LYS A 59 8.29 -6.39 -15.90
C LYS A 59 7.01 -5.67 -15.50
N VAL A 60 6.97 -5.21 -14.25
CA VAL A 60 5.94 -4.28 -13.77
C VAL A 60 6.22 -2.89 -14.33
N THR A 61 5.24 -2.28 -14.98
CA THR A 61 5.39 -1.01 -15.71
C THR A 61 4.93 0.20 -14.93
N ALA A 62 3.81 0.10 -14.22
CA ALA A 62 3.23 1.21 -13.49
C ALA A 62 2.22 0.73 -12.44
N LEU A 63 2.05 1.54 -11.38
CA LEU A 63 0.91 1.45 -10.47
C LEU A 63 -0.30 2.09 -11.15
N LYS A 64 -1.25 1.27 -11.61
CA LYS A 64 -2.44 1.73 -12.33
C LYS A 64 -3.44 2.42 -11.39
N ASP A 65 -3.73 1.77 -10.27
CA ASP A 65 -4.70 2.27 -9.31
C ASP A 65 -4.35 1.83 -7.88
N LEU A 66 -4.73 2.66 -6.92
CA LEU A 66 -4.65 2.38 -5.50
C LEU A 66 -5.95 2.84 -4.85
N LYS A 67 -6.78 1.89 -4.46
CA LYS A 67 -8.07 2.14 -3.81
C LYS A 67 -8.01 1.78 -2.34
N GLY A 68 -8.89 2.40 -1.56
CA GLY A 68 -9.02 2.18 -0.12
C GLY A 68 -8.44 3.33 0.70
N GLU A 69 -8.01 3.03 1.92
CA GLU A 69 -7.61 4.02 2.91
C GLU A 69 -6.27 3.67 3.55
N ALA A 70 -5.48 4.70 3.84
CA ALA A 70 -4.27 4.61 4.64
C ALA A 70 -4.25 5.79 5.61
N LEU A 71 -4.30 5.51 6.91
CA LEU A 71 -4.48 6.48 7.97
C LEU A 71 -3.41 6.29 9.04
N LEU A 72 -2.80 7.39 9.48
CA LEU A 72 -2.04 7.43 10.72
C LEU A 72 -2.91 8.06 11.79
N THR A 73 -3.24 7.29 12.81
CA THR A 73 -4.10 7.73 13.90
C THR A 73 -3.28 8.03 15.14
N THR A 74 -3.58 9.11 15.85
CA THR A 74 -2.94 9.47 17.13
C THR A 74 -3.94 9.34 18.28
N ARG A 75 -3.61 8.50 19.26
CA ARG A 75 -4.38 8.29 20.50
C ARG A 75 -3.71 8.92 21.72
N LYS A 76 -4.47 8.95 22.82
CA LYS A 76 -4.06 9.41 24.15
C LYS A 76 -2.66 8.89 24.51
N GLY A 77 -1.79 9.82 24.93
CA GLY A 77 -0.40 9.52 25.27
C GLY A 77 0.54 9.45 24.06
N ARG A 78 0.16 10.07 22.93
CA ARG A 78 0.94 10.11 21.67
C ARG A 78 1.21 8.74 21.06
N LYS A 79 0.38 7.74 21.36
CA LYS A 79 0.44 6.44 20.69
C LYS A 79 -0.10 6.64 19.28
N ARG A 80 0.70 6.34 18.25
CA ARG A 80 0.21 6.40 16.87
C ARG A 80 0.17 5.01 16.28
N PHE A 81 -0.82 4.79 15.41
CA PHE A 81 -1.07 3.51 14.76
C PHE A 81 -1.32 3.77 13.28
N ALA A 82 -0.68 2.98 12.43
CA ALA A 82 -1.03 2.91 11.02
C ALA A 82 -2.21 1.95 10.85
N MET A 83 -3.23 2.42 10.15
CA MET A 83 -4.34 1.60 9.67
C MET A 83 -4.37 1.73 8.17
N TYR A 84 -4.50 0.61 7.48
CA TYR A 84 -4.65 0.60 6.03
C TYR A 84 -5.58 -0.53 5.62
N ASP A 85 -6.30 -0.29 4.54
CA ASP A 85 -7.10 -1.25 3.79
C ASP A 85 -7.01 -0.80 2.34
N LEU A 86 -6.24 -1.53 1.55
CA LEU A 86 -5.83 -1.13 0.22
C LEU A 86 -6.11 -2.24 -0.80
N THR A 87 -6.50 -1.82 -2.01
CA THR A 87 -6.47 -2.66 -3.20
C THR A 87 -5.47 -2.04 -4.18
N VAL A 88 -4.44 -2.81 -4.53
CA VAL A 88 -3.33 -2.35 -5.39
C VAL A 88 -3.50 -2.97 -6.77
N THR A 89 -3.56 -2.14 -7.82
CA THR A 89 -3.59 -2.62 -9.21
C THR A 89 -2.33 -2.16 -9.93
N LEU A 90 -1.52 -3.12 -10.38
CA LEU A 90 -0.30 -2.89 -11.15
C LEU A 90 -0.52 -3.30 -12.60
N THR A 91 0.16 -2.62 -13.52
CA THR A 91 0.28 -3.06 -14.91
C THR A 91 1.63 -3.73 -15.11
N TRP A 92 1.64 -4.77 -15.94
CA TRP A 92 2.86 -5.44 -16.36
C TRP A 92 2.88 -5.60 -17.87
N GLN A 93 4.08 -5.69 -18.43
CA GLN A 93 4.29 -5.98 -19.84
C GLN A 93 5.40 -7.02 -19.99
N GLY A 94 5.28 -7.87 -21.01
CA GLY A 94 6.29 -8.84 -21.35
C GLY A 94 6.30 -9.20 -22.82
N SER A 95 7.28 -10.00 -23.23
CA SER A 95 7.40 -10.54 -24.58
C SER A 95 7.95 -11.96 -24.51
N TRP A 96 7.41 -12.85 -25.35
CA TRP A 96 7.87 -14.24 -25.47
C TRP A 96 8.67 -14.42 -26.75
N VAL A 97 9.83 -15.09 -26.66
CA VAL A 97 10.79 -15.17 -27.79
C VAL A 97 10.22 -15.99 -28.95
N GLU A 98 9.47 -17.06 -28.69
CA GLU A 98 8.92 -17.94 -29.73
C GLU A 98 7.73 -17.30 -30.50
N ASP A 99 7.16 -16.21 -29.98
CA ASP A 99 5.97 -15.54 -30.56
C ASP A 99 6.36 -14.19 -31.20
N ASP A 100 7.48 -14.16 -31.91
CA ASP A 100 8.03 -12.98 -32.61
C ASP A 100 8.19 -11.73 -31.71
N LYS A 101 8.41 -11.94 -30.41
CA LYS A 101 8.52 -10.88 -29.38
C LYS A 101 7.31 -9.96 -29.32
N LYS A 102 6.12 -10.46 -29.67
CA LYS A 102 4.89 -9.70 -29.50
C LYS A 102 4.75 -9.27 -28.03
N GLN A 103 4.47 -7.98 -27.84
CA GLN A 103 4.25 -7.43 -26.52
C GLN A 103 2.90 -7.89 -25.98
N VAL A 104 2.92 -8.50 -24.79
CA VAL A 104 1.75 -8.86 -24.02
C VAL A 104 1.69 -7.95 -22.80
N THR A 105 0.51 -7.43 -22.53
CA THR A 105 0.19 -6.58 -21.39
C THR A 105 -0.79 -7.29 -20.46
N GLY A 106 -0.81 -6.90 -19.19
CA GLY A 106 -1.73 -7.46 -18.23
C GLY A 106 -1.71 -6.72 -16.91
N GLU A 107 -2.48 -7.22 -15.95
CA GLU A 107 -2.63 -6.59 -14.65
C GLU A 107 -2.33 -7.58 -13.52
N ILE A 108 -1.78 -7.04 -12.43
CA ILE A 108 -1.66 -7.72 -11.14
C ILE A 108 -2.56 -6.98 -10.17
N ILE A 109 -3.49 -7.68 -9.55
CA ILE A 109 -4.41 -7.14 -8.56
C ILE A 109 -4.10 -7.79 -7.22
N ILE A 110 -3.82 -6.95 -6.22
CA ILE A 110 -3.62 -7.34 -4.84
C ILE A 110 -4.81 -6.80 -4.06
N GLY A 111 -5.70 -7.70 -3.65
CA GLY A 111 -6.88 -7.39 -2.85
C GLY A 111 -6.65 -7.67 -1.37
N GLU A 112 -7.56 -7.20 -0.53
CA GLU A 112 -7.56 -7.46 0.92
C GLU A 112 -6.22 -7.11 1.61
N PHE A 113 -5.45 -6.16 1.04
CA PHE A 113 -4.20 -5.71 1.64
C PHE A 113 -4.51 -4.74 2.79
N ALA A 114 -4.81 -5.31 3.95
CA ALA A 114 -5.25 -4.59 5.12
C ALA A 114 -4.36 -4.85 6.35
N SER A 115 -4.33 -3.87 7.26
CA SER A 115 -3.62 -3.94 8.54
C SER A 115 -4.21 -4.97 9.52
N ALA A 116 -5.45 -5.41 9.28
CA ALA A 116 -6.14 -6.42 10.06
C ALA A 116 -5.92 -7.85 9.51
N ASN A 117 -5.41 -7.96 8.28
CA ASN A 117 -5.26 -9.22 7.58
C ASN A 117 -3.80 -9.66 7.57
N ASP A 118 -3.58 -10.96 7.69
CA ASP A 118 -2.25 -11.56 7.59
C ASP A 118 -1.83 -11.72 6.11
N PRO A 119 -0.53 -11.82 5.79
CA PRO A 119 -0.07 -11.92 4.40
C PRO A 119 -0.61 -13.12 3.62
N ASP A 120 -1.03 -14.19 4.28
CA ASP A 120 -1.66 -15.35 3.64
C ASP A 120 -3.13 -15.11 3.24
N GLU A 121 -3.77 -14.09 3.83
CA GLU A 121 -5.15 -13.68 3.51
C GLU A 121 -5.23 -12.71 2.33
N TYR A 122 -4.10 -12.14 1.88
CA TYR A 122 -4.09 -11.23 0.74
C TYR A 122 -4.47 -11.93 -0.56
N GLU A 123 -5.43 -11.36 -1.28
CA GLU A 123 -5.82 -11.88 -2.58
C GLU A 123 -4.78 -11.50 -3.64
N TRP A 124 -4.37 -12.47 -4.45
CA TRP A 124 -3.44 -12.28 -5.55
C TRP A 124 -4.05 -12.77 -6.86
N SER A 125 -4.16 -11.87 -7.84
CA SER A 125 -4.69 -12.20 -9.16
C SER A 125 -3.82 -11.60 -10.26
N VAL A 126 -3.53 -12.41 -11.29
CA VAL A 126 -2.79 -11.99 -12.48
C VAL A 126 -3.63 -12.24 -13.72
N THR A 127 -3.73 -11.22 -14.55
CA THR A 127 -4.41 -11.26 -15.84
C THR A 127 -3.42 -10.95 -16.97
N ALA A 128 -3.72 -11.45 -18.16
CA ALA A 128 -3.04 -11.12 -19.40
C ALA A 128 -4.10 -10.72 -20.43
N GLU A 129 -3.80 -9.73 -21.26
CA GLU A 129 -4.69 -9.28 -22.33
C GLU A 129 -4.59 -10.22 -23.54
N GLY A 130 -5.75 -10.69 -24.00
CA GLY A 130 -5.87 -11.64 -25.10
C GLY A 130 -5.77 -13.11 -24.67
N THR A 131 -5.74 -14.00 -25.65
CA THR A 131 -5.67 -15.45 -25.44
C THR A 131 -4.59 -16.06 -26.32
N GLY A 132 -3.79 -16.96 -25.74
CA GLY A 132 -2.71 -17.65 -26.46
C GLY A 132 -1.66 -18.23 -25.54
N THR A 133 -0.83 -19.13 -26.08
CA THR A 133 0.17 -19.87 -25.31
C THR A 133 1.25 -18.96 -24.72
N ALA A 134 1.61 -17.86 -25.41
CA ALA A 134 2.58 -16.89 -24.89
C ALA A 134 2.01 -16.14 -23.67
N GLN A 135 0.73 -15.78 -23.70
CA GLN A 135 0.02 -15.10 -22.61
C GLN A 135 -0.06 -15.99 -21.38
N ASP A 136 -0.43 -17.26 -21.55
CA ASP A 136 -0.53 -18.23 -20.45
C ASP A 136 0.84 -18.45 -19.80
N LYS A 137 1.89 -18.68 -20.61
CA LYS A 137 3.26 -18.82 -20.12
C LYS A 137 3.75 -17.57 -19.38
N LEU A 138 3.54 -16.38 -19.93
CA LEU A 138 3.94 -15.13 -19.29
C LEU A 138 3.17 -14.90 -17.99
N LYS A 139 1.88 -15.22 -17.95
CA LYS A 139 1.06 -15.13 -16.74
C LYS A 139 1.59 -16.05 -15.64
N ASP A 140 1.98 -17.27 -15.97
CA ASP A 140 2.58 -18.21 -15.01
C ASP A 140 3.90 -17.69 -14.45
N HIS A 141 4.74 -17.09 -15.31
CA HIS A 141 5.97 -16.45 -14.86
C HIS A 141 5.70 -15.21 -14.01
N VAL A 142 4.76 -14.34 -14.39
CA VAL A 142 4.39 -13.15 -13.61
C VAL A 142 3.81 -13.54 -12.24
N ASN A 143 3.13 -14.68 -12.13
CA ASN A 143 2.68 -15.21 -10.84
C ASN A 143 3.84 -15.47 -9.86
N THR A 144 5.06 -15.73 -10.34
CA THR A 144 6.24 -15.86 -9.46
C THR A 144 6.63 -14.55 -8.78
N LEU A 145 6.13 -13.40 -9.26
CA LEU A 145 6.33 -12.11 -8.60
C LEU A 145 5.55 -11.98 -7.28
N ARG A 146 4.66 -12.91 -6.93
CA ARG A 146 3.91 -12.86 -5.68
C ARG A 146 4.82 -12.66 -4.47
N GLU A 147 5.79 -13.55 -4.28
CA GLU A 147 6.72 -13.51 -3.15
C GLU A 147 7.55 -12.21 -3.08
N PRO A 148 8.25 -11.77 -4.16
CA PRO A 148 9.00 -10.53 -4.11
C PRO A 148 8.11 -9.31 -3.93
N VAL A 149 6.89 -9.29 -4.50
CA VAL A 149 5.93 -8.21 -4.26
C VAL A 149 5.51 -8.17 -2.79
N PHE A 150 5.26 -9.31 -2.17
CA PHE A 150 4.85 -9.38 -0.76
C PHE A 150 5.97 -8.92 0.17
N ASP A 151 7.23 -9.26 -0.11
CA ASP A 151 8.39 -8.67 0.60
C ASP A 151 8.41 -7.14 0.48
N LYS A 152 8.14 -6.59 -0.72
CA LYS A 152 8.04 -5.13 -0.89
C LYS A 152 6.87 -4.53 -0.12
N LEU A 153 5.72 -5.20 -0.05
CA LEU A 153 4.58 -4.76 0.76
C LEU A 153 4.94 -4.72 2.25
N GLN A 154 5.67 -5.70 2.77
CA GLN A 154 6.16 -5.68 4.16
C GLN A 154 7.09 -4.49 4.42
N ARG A 155 7.96 -4.14 3.46
CA ARG A 155 8.80 -2.94 3.53
C ARG A 155 7.96 -1.66 3.53
N TYR A 156 6.89 -1.62 2.74
CA TYR A 156 5.93 -0.52 2.77
C TYR A 156 5.26 -0.39 4.15
N VAL A 157 4.78 -1.49 4.75
CA VAL A 157 4.17 -1.48 6.09
C VAL A 157 5.16 -0.97 7.14
N THR A 158 6.41 -1.44 7.07
CA THR A 158 7.49 -0.97 7.95
C THR A 158 7.74 0.53 7.78
N ALA A 159 7.76 1.03 6.54
CA ALA A 159 7.94 2.44 6.25
C ALA A 159 6.74 3.29 6.69
N LEU A 160 5.51 2.80 6.55
CA LEU A 160 4.31 3.50 7.01
C LEU A 160 4.33 3.65 8.54
N ASN A 161 4.72 2.58 9.24
CA ASN A 161 4.87 2.60 10.69
C ASN A 161 6.02 3.48 11.18
N SER A 162 7.01 3.84 10.35
CA SER A 162 8.08 4.75 10.76
C SER A 162 7.71 6.23 10.62
N LEU A 163 6.60 6.56 9.94
CA LEU A 163 6.03 7.91 9.89
C LEU A 163 5.32 8.32 11.18
N ILE A 164 5.20 7.37 12.12
CA ILE A 164 4.65 7.54 13.46
C ILE A 164 5.67 8.33 14.27
#